data_AF-A0A2V8JYH1-F1
#
_entry.id   AF-A0A2V8JYH1-F1
#
_cell.length_a   1.000
_cell.length_b   1.000
_cell.length_c   1.000
_cell.angle_alpha   90.00
_cell.angle_beta   90.00
_cell.angle_gamma   90.00
#
_symmetry.space_group_name_H-M   'P 1'
#
loop_
_entity.id
_entity.type
_entity.pdbx_description
1 polymer ?
#
loop_
_entity_poly.entity_id
_entity_poly.type
_entity_poly.pdbx_seq_one_letter_code
_entity_poly.pdbx_strand_id
1 'polypeptide(L)'
;MRILASFMLVAFLSGYALGQSNRSSSSSSSTSSDNVSPCIADARWSNTNASLSYSKQLQTPISVSLLAHVSKGTNCSNAEIRVTATFLTDAQEFICSGTIPKAMTTASEVQTFNLEIRPFTQNDFLRWRNEPGIRGLQQGKRLNCTGLDGTADVGDLDRAKATWVHLAVTVLPTGG
;
A
#
# COMPACT_ATOMS: atom_id res chain seq x y z
N MET A 1 -57.21 21.00 -10.52
CA MET A 1 -56.93 20.39 -11.85
C MET A 1 -55.52 20.82 -12.23
N ARG A 2 -54.52 19.99 -12.02
CA ARG A 2 -54.05 18.85 -12.84
C ARG A 2 -52.82 19.28 -13.67
N ILE A 3 -51.65 18.74 -13.28
CA ILE A 3 -50.59 18.12 -14.13
C ILE A 3 -49.79 19.14 -14.99
N LEU A 4 -48.45 19.23 -15.06
CA LEU A 4 -47.37 18.24 -15.06
C LEU A 4 -46.12 18.76 -14.32
N ALA A 5 -45.51 17.90 -13.51
CA ALA A 5 -44.11 17.99 -13.15
C ALA A 5 -43.30 17.15 -14.15
N SER A 6 -42.40 17.77 -14.91
CA SER A 6 -41.50 17.07 -15.82
C SER A 6 -40.30 16.52 -15.04
N PHE A 7 -40.32 15.23 -14.75
CA PHE A 7 -39.15 14.47 -14.32
C PHE A 7 -38.26 14.21 -15.55
N MET A 8 -37.11 14.88 -15.63
CA MET A 8 -36.03 14.52 -16.56
C MET A 8 -35.21 13.40 -15.92
N LEU A 9 -35.36 12.20 -16.49
CA LEU A 9 -34.60 11.00 -16.16
C LEU A 9 -33.33 11.00 -17.01
N VAL A 10 -32.18 11.37 -16.45
CA VAL A 10 -30.89 11.27 -17.14
C VAL A 10 -30.34 9.87 -16.92
N ALA A 11 -30.48 9.03 -17.94
CA ALA A 11 -29.81 7.73 -18.02
C ALA A 11 -28.32 7.94 -18.31
N PHE A 12 -27.45 7.64 -17.35
CA PHE A 12 -26.02 7.47 -17.60
C PHE A 12 -25.78 6.07 -18.17
N LEU A 13 -25.64 5.98 -19.49
CA LEU A 13 -25.07 4.83 -20.18
C LEU A 13 -23.55 4.94 -20.12
N SER A 14 -22.93 4.24 -19.17
CA SER A 14 -21.48 4.07 -19.14
C SER A 14 -21.08 3.02 -20.17
N GLY A 15 -20.73 3.47 -21.38
CA GLY A 15 -20.09 2.63 -22.38
C GLY A 15 -18.69 2.23 -21.92
N TYR A 16 -18.45 0.93 -21.82
CA TYR A 16 -17.13 0.35 -21.62
C TYR A 16 -16.26 0.62 -22.85
N ALA A 17 -15.37 1.60 -22.76
CA ALA A 17 -14.28 1.77 -23.73
C ALA A 17 -13.09 0.92 -23.29
N LEU A 18 -13.04 -0.33 -23.77
CA LEU A 18 -11.82 -1.14 -23.82
C LEU A 18 -10.85 -0.47 -24.80
N GLY A 19 -9.91 0.32 -24.28
CA GLY A 19 -8.77 0.81 -25.03
C GLY A 19 -7.85 -0.35 -25.39
N GLN A 20 -7.98 -0.89 -26.60
CA GLN A 20 -7.03 -1.82 -27.22
C GLN A 20 -5.68 -1.11 -27.39
N SER A 21 -4.69 -1.49 -26.60
CA SER A 21 -3.30 -1.12 -26.87
C SER A 21 -2.79 -1.90 -28.08
N ASN A 22 -2.38 -1.17 -29.11
CA ASN A 22 -1.70 -1.66 -30.31
C ASN A 22 -0.59 -2.67 -29.95
N ARG A 23 -0.79 -3.95 -30.28
CA ARG A 23 0.29 -4.93 -30.35
C ARG A 23 0.90 -4.90 -31.74
N SER A 24 2.04 -4.22 -31.85
CA SER A 24 2.95 -4.39 -32.98
C SER A 24 3.50 -5.81 -32.96
N SER A 25 3.08 -6.62 -33.93
CA SER A 25 3.59 -7.97 -34.17
C SER A 25 4.95 -7.88 -34.87
N SER A 26 6.04 -8.02 -34.11
CA SER A 26 7.35 -8.41 -34.66
C SER A 26 7.60 -9.87 -34.34
N SER A 27 7.43 -10.72 -35.36
CA SER A 27 7.76 -12.13 -35.33
C SER A 27 9.28 -12.31 -35.38
N SER A 28 9.89 -12.64 -34.24
CA SER A 28 11.23 -13.21 -34.17
C SER A 28 11.12 -14.62 -33.59
N SER A 29 11.30 -15.61 -34.45
CA SER A 29 11.45 -17.01 -34.08
C SER A 29 12.77 -17.23 -33.34
N SER A 30 12.71 -17.59 -32.06
CA SER A 30 13.82 -18.20 -31.34
C SER A 30 13.31 -19.20 -30.31
N THR A 31 13.89 -20.40 -30.42
CA THR A 31 13.59 -21.65 -29.75
C THR A 31 14.06 -21.64 -28.29
N SER A 32 13.13 -21.66 -27.32
CA SER A 32 13.22 -22.27 -25.98
C SER A 32 12.09 -21.71 -25.10
N SER A 33 10.99 -22.44 -25.02
CA SER A 33 9.83 -22.10 -24.17
C SER A 33 10.15 -22.38 -22.70
N ASP A 34 10.99 -21.55 -22.08
CA ASP A 34 10.92 -21.34 -20.63
C ASP A 34 9.66 -20.51 -20.36
N ASN A 35 8.52 -21.20 -20.22
CA ASN A 35 7.24 -20.60 -19.82
C ASN A 35 7.33 -20.16 -18.35
N VAL A 36 8.12 -19.12 -18.08
CA VAL A 36 8.10 -18.44 -16.78
C VAL A 36 6.82 -17.61 -16.74
N SER A 37 5.80 -18.12 -16.05
CA SER A 37 4.57 -17.37 -15.81
C SER A 37 4.92 -16.02 -15.15
N PRO A 38 4.38 -14.89 -15.64
CA PRO A 38 4.63 -13.59 -15.03
C PRO A 38 4.13 -13.58 -13.59
N CYS A 39 4.86 -12.91 -12.70
CA CYS A 39 4.41 -12.75 -11.33
C CYS A 39 3.33 -11.68 -11.24
N ILE A 40 2.12 -12.08 -10.83
CA ILE A 40 1.03 -11.15 -10.54
C ILE A 40 0.92 -11.06 -9.03
N ALA A 41 0.99 -9.84 -8.51
CA ALA A 41 0.83 -9.55 -7.10
C ALA A 41 -0.16 -8.41 -6.89
N ASP A 42 -1.00 -8.54 -5.88
CA ASP A 42 -1.94 -7.53 -5.41
C ASP A 42 -1.89 -7.47 -3.88
N ALA A 43 -2.08 -6.29 -3.31
CA ALA A 43 -2.23 -6.14 -1.88
C ALA A 43 -3.18 -5.00 -1.56
N ARG A 44 -4.07 -5.24 -0.60
CA ARG A 44 -5.11 -4.28 -0.20
C ARG A 44 -5.34 -4.28 1.30
N TRP A 45 -5.56 -3.09 1.84
CA TRP A 45 -6.01 -2.93 3.21
C TRP A 45 -7.41 -3.53 3.36
N SER A 46 -7.61 -4.39 4.36
CA SER A 46 -8.85 -5.15 4.53
C SER A 46 -9.82 -4.53 5.53
N ASN A 47 -9.33 -3.66 6.42
CA ASN A 47 -10.11 -3.03 7.48
C ASN A 47 -10.03 -1.50 7.50
N THR A 48 -9.41 -0.89 6.48
CA THR A 48 -9.25 0.56 6.36
C THR A 48 -9.14 0.96 4.89
N ASN A 49 -9.44 2.23 4.59
CA ASN A 49 -9.25 2.84 3.27
C ASN A 49 -7.82 3.39 3.08
N ALA A 50 -6.87 2.96 3.90
CA ALA A 50 -5.48 3.40 3.92
C ALA A 50 -5.21 4.81 4.46
N SER A 51 -6.24 5.65 4.61
CA SER A 51 -6.12 6.95 5.25
C SER A 51 -6.48 6.83 6.73
N LEU A 52 -5.49 7.03 7.60
CA LEU A 52 -5.65 6.90 9.03
C LEU A 52 -5.59 8.29 9.67
N SER A 53 -6.69 8.68 10.30
CA SER A 53 -6.68 9.82 11.22
C SER A 53 -6.02 9.39 12.53
N TYR A 54 -5.17 10.24 13.08
CA TYR A 54 -4.55 10.00 14.37
C TYR A 54 -4.39 11.29 15.16
N SER A 55 -4.45 11.19 16.49
CA SER A 55 -4.26 12.33 17.39
C SER A 55 -3.13 12.05 18.37
N LYS A 56 -2.33 13.09 18.64
CA LYS A 56 -1.31 13.08 19.70
C LYS A 56 -1.89 12.77 21.08
N GLN A 57 -3.17 13.06 21.29
CA GLN A 57 -3.82 12.82 22.58
C GLN A 57 -4.08 11.34 22.79
N LEU A 58 -4.28 10.60 21.71
CA LEU A 58 -4.64 9.19 21.79
C LEU A 58 -3.40 8.29 21.84
N GLN A 59 -2.26 8.69 21.24
CA GLN A 59 -0.97 7.93 21.16
C GLN A 59 -1.08 6.40 20.95
N THR A 60 -2.26 5.91 20.59
CA THR A 60 -2.58 4.51 20.58
C THR A 60 -2.12 3.94 19.26
N PRO A 61 -1.43 2.80 19.27
CA PRO A 61 -1.12 2.11 18.04
C PRO A 61 -2.38 1.75 17.26
N ILE A 62 -2.35 1.94 15.94
CA ILE A 62 -3.48 1.72 15.04
C ILE A 62 -3.33 0.33 14.44
N SER A 63 -4.33 -0.53 14.65
CA SER A 63 -4.33 -1.89 14.09
C SER A 63 -4.92 -1.88 12.68
N VAL A 64 -4.12 -2.31 11.70
CA VAL A 64 -4.54 -2.46 10.31
C VAL A 64 -4.25 -3.86 9.81
N SER A 65 -5.08 -4.35 8.89
CA SER A 65 -4.91 -5.66 8.27
C SER A 65 -4.69 -5.49 6.78
N LEU A 66 -3.68 -6.17 6.26
CA LEU A 66 -3.33 -6.20 4.85
C LEU A 66 -3.58 -7.60 4.31
N LEU A 67 -4.35 -7.70 3.23
CA LEU A 67 -4.49 -8.94 2.47
C LEU A 67 -3.62 -8.84 1.22
N ALA A 68 -2.66 -9.76 1.07
CA ALA A 68 -1.84 -9.89 -0.14
C ALA A 68 -2.21 -11.17 -0.90
N HIS A 69 -2.23 -11.05 -2.22
CA HIS A 69 -2.38 -12.15 -3.16
C HIS A 69 -1.21 -12.15 -4.13
N VAL A 70 -0.51 -13.27 -4.27
CA VAL A 70 0.57 -13.49 -5.24
C VAL A 70 0.26 -14.74 -6.06
N SER A 71 0.46 -14.70 -7.37
CA SER A 71 0.16 -15.82 -8.27
C SER A 71 1.04 -17.04 -8.01
N LYS A 72 0.54 -18.23 -8.35
CA LYS A 72 1.36 -19.45 -8.44
C LYS A 72 2.45 -19.29 -9.50
N GLY A 73 3.70 -19.19 -9.06
CA GLY A 73 4.87 -19.14 -9.93
C GLY A 73 6.17 -19.09 -9.13
N THR A 74 7.25 -19.63 -9.68
CA THR A 74 8.57 -19.70 -9.02
C THR A 74 9.15 -18.32 -8.71
N ASN A 75 8.69 -17.27 -9.40
CA ASN A 75 9.18 -15.90 -9.25
C ASN A 75 8.29 -15.02 -8.35
N CYS A 76 7.24 -15.60 -7.75
CA CYS A 76 6.37 -14.91 -6.79
C CYS A 76 6.56 -15.37 -5.34
N SER A 77 7.26 -16.48 -5.12
CA SER A 77 7.54 -16.96 -3.77
C SER A 77 8.46 -15.98 -3.05
N ASN A 78 8.06 -15.51 -1.87
CA ASN A 78 8.80 -14.51 -1.09
C ASN A 78 8.79 -13.09 -1.69
N ALA A 79 7.69 -12.67 -2.31
CA ALA A 79 7.52 -11.28 -2.73
C ALA A 79 7.66 -10.32 -1.54
N GLU A 80 8.39 -9.23 -1.74
CA GLU A 80 8.59 -8.17 -0.77
C GLU A 80 7.37 -7.26 -0.74
N ILE A 81 6.84 -6.98 0.45
CA ILE A 81 5.82 -5.94 0.63
C ILE A 81 6.50 -4.71 1.20
N ARG A 82 6.37 -3.59 0.49
CA ARG A 82 6.74 -2.25 0.95
C ARG A 82 5.52 -1.51 1.44
N VAL A 83 5.70 -0.73 2.49
CA VAL A 83 4.67 0.20 2.98
C VAL A 83 5.21 1.61 2.88
N THR A 84 4.51 2.46 2.15
CA THR A 84 4.78 3.88 2.06
C THR A 84 3.81 4.62 2.97
N ALA A 85 4.31 5.56 3.77
CA ALA A 85 3.51 6.39 4.64
C ALA A 85 3.71 7.86 4.27
N THR A 86 2.62 8.57 4.02
CA THR A 86 2.60 10.00 3.71
C THR A 86 1.87 10.74 4.82
N PHE A 87 2.56 11.68 5.45
CA PHE A 87 2.07 12.46 6.58
C PHE A 87 1.48 13.78 6.07
N LEU A 88 0.25 14.08 6.48
CA LEU A 88 -0.50 15.26 6.03
C LEU A 88 -1.07 16.05 7.21
N THR A 89 -1.16 17.37 7.05
CA THR A 89 -1.90 18.26 7.97
C THR A 89 -3.41 18.02 7.86
N ASP A 90 -4.20 18.65 8.74
CA ASP A 90 -5.66 18.62 8.65
C ASP A 90 -6.20 19.25 7.35
N ALA A 91 -5.45 20.18 6.76
CA ALA A 91 -5.73 20.76 5.44
C ALA A 91 -5.26 19.88 4.26
N GLN A 92 -4.82 18.63 4.54
CA GLN A 92 -4.23 17.70 3.59
C GLN A 92 -2.92 18.20 2.92
N GLU A 93 -2.19 19.10 3.59
CA GLU A 93 -0.89 19.56 3.09
C GLU A 93 0.21 18.54 3.42
N PHE A 94 1.11 18.31 2.47
CA PHE A 94 2.23 17.38 2.62
C PHE A 94 3.22 17.84 3.69
N ILE A 95 3.59 16.94 4.59
CA ILE A 95 4.68 17.14 5.56
C ILE A 95 5.91 16.32 5.15
N CYS A 96 5.75 15.01 5.02
CA CYS A 96 6.82 14.10 4.61
C CYS A 96 6.24 12.79 4.06
N SER A 97 7.07 12.03 3.34
CA SER A 97 6.75 10.66 2.95
C SER A 97 7.96 9.75 3.11
N GLY A 98 7.71 8.50 3.46
CA GLY A 98 8.74 7.49 3.66
C GLY A 98 8.27 6.12 3.19
N THR A 99 9.22 5.26 2.82
CA THR A 99 8.92 3.87 2.46
C THR A 99 9.71 2.93 3.36
N ILE A 100 9.02 1.93 3.91
CA ILE A 100 9.61 0.83 4.67
C ILE A 100 9.88 -0.31 3.69
N PRO A 101 11.14 -0.53 3.28
CA PRO A 101 11.49 -1.72 2.51
C PRO A 101 11.32 -2.95 3.38
N LYS A 102 10.98 -4.09 2.76
CA LYS A 102 10.80 -5.37 3.47
C LYS A 102 9.90 -5.23 4.71
N ALA A 103 8.83 -4.46 4.58
CA ALA A 103 7.85 -4.31 5.64
C ALA A 103 7.27 -5.68 6.01
N MET A 104 6.96 -6.50 5.00
CA MET A 104 6.64 -7.92 5.14
C MET A 104 7.18 -8.72 3.93
N THR A 105 7.04 -10.05 3.99
CA THR A 105 7.33 -10.96 2.87
C THR A 105 6.23 -12.01 2.79
N THR A 106 5.75 -12.31 1.58
CA THR A 106 4.70 -13.31 1.37
C THR A 106 5.29 -14.73 1.36
N ALA A 107 4.82 -15.59 2.24
CA ALA A 107 5.20 -17.00 2.29
C ALA A 107 4.17 -17.92 1.59
N SER A 108 3.04 -17.37 1.15
CA SER A 108 1.93 -18.12 0.54
C SER A 108 1.23 -17.26 -0.49
N GLU A 109 0.49 -17.91 -1.41
CA GLU A 109 -0.29 -17.23 -2.46
C GLU A 109 -1.27 -16.21 -1.90
N VAL A 110 -1.91 -16.53 -0.78
CA VAL A 110 -2.81 -15.62 -0.08
C VAL A 110 -2.35 -15.52 1.36
N GLN A 111 -2.09 -14.30 1.82
CA GLN A 111 -1.63 -14.08 3.18
C GLN A 111 -2.24 -12.81 3.75
N THR A 112 -2.65 -12.89 5.02
CA THR A 112 -3.08 -11.72 5.80
C THR A 112 -1.99 -11.33 6.78
N PHE A 113 -1.67 -10.04 6.82
CA PHE A 113 -0.71 -9.44 7.75
C PHE A 113 -1.47 -8.55 8.72
N ASN A 114 -1.31 -8.81 10.01
CA ASN A 114 -1.87 -7.96 11.06
C ASN A 114 -0.79 -6.99 11.52
N LEU A 115 -0.99 -5.73 11.21
CA LEU A 115 -0.01 -4.68 11.41
C LEU A 115 -0.48 -3.72 12.49
N GLU A 116 0.49 -3.15 13.18
CA GLU A 116 0.31 -2.10 14.14
C GLU A 116 1.14 -0.89 13.70
N ILE A 117 0.45 0.22 13.43
CA ILE A 117 1.04 1.48 12.98
C ILE A 117 1.15 2.42 14.18
N ARG A 118 2.34 3.01 14.36
CA ARG A 118 2.68 3.91 15.46
C ARG A 118 3.19 5.23 14.88
N PRO A 119 2.29 6.16 14.51
CA PRO A 119 2.65 7.37 13.77
C PRO A 119 3.61 8.32 14.50
N PHE A 120 3.83 8.15 15.81
CA PHE A 120 4.65 9.02 16.64
C PHE A 120 6.01 8.45 17.04
N THR A 121 6.34 7.22 16.61
CA THR A 121 7.60 6.58 16.99
C THR A 121 8.35 6.19 15.75
N GLN A 122 9.28 7.04 15.31
CA GLN A 122 9.99 6.81 14.06
C GLN A 122 10.65 5.44 13.97
N ASN A 123 11.38 5.05 15.02
CA ASN A 123 12.15 3.80 15.08
C ASN A 123 11.27 2.54 15.20
N ASP A 124 9.97 2.72 15.42
CA ASP A 124 9.02 1.66 15.75
C ASP A 124 7.69 1.85 15.01
N PHE A 125 7.74 2.46 13.81
CA PHE A 125 6.55 2.94 13.11
C PHE A 125 5.60 1.81 12.71
N LEU A 126 6.12 0.67 12.25
CA LEU A 126 5.31 -0.45 11.78
C LEU A 126 5.74 -1.75 12.47
N ARG A 127 4.79 -2.45 13.09
CA ARG A 127 5.02 -3.79 13.66
C ARG A 127 4.12 -4.81 12.99
N TRP A 128 4.68 -5.97 12.65
CA TRP A 128 3.91 -7.11 12.20
C TRP A 128 3.62 -8.03 13.39
N ARG A 129 2.39 -7.96 13.92
CA ARG A 129 1.96 -8.61 15.18
C ARG A 129 2.19 -10.12 15.26
N ASN A 130 2.26 -10.78 14.11
CA ASN A 130 2.44 -12.22 14.00
C ASN A 130 3.53 -12.58 12.98
N GLU A 131 4.62 -11.80 12.94
CA GLU A 131 5.78 -12.09 12.09
C GLU A 131 6.38 -13.48 12.40
N PRO A 132 6.40 -14.40 11.43
CA PRO A 132 6.99 -15.72 11.60
C PRO A 132 8.48 -15.63 11.95
N GLY A 133 8.93 -16.48 12.87
CA GLY A 133 10.35 -16.60 13.22
C GLY A 133 10.87 -15.58 14.24
N ILE A 134 10.10 -14.55 14.61
CA ILE A 134 10.44 -13.66 15.72
C ILE A 134 10.17 -14.38 17.04
N ARG A 135 11.23 -14.80 17.75
CA ARG A 135 11.17 -15.26 19.15
C ARG A 135 11.66 -14.13 20.05
N GLY A 136 10.78 -13.47 20.79
CA GLY A 136 11.13 -12.38 21.72
C GLY A 136 10.33 -11.09 21.50
N LEU A 137 10.91 -9.93 21.87
CA LEU A 137 10.29 -8.63 21.65
C LEU A 137 10.11 -8.35 20.15
N GLN A 138 8.88 -8.07 19.75
CA GLN A 138 8.57 -7.61 18.40
C GLN A 138 9.35 -6.33 18.08
N GLN A 139 10.22 -6.40 17.07
CA GLN A 139 10.96 -5.24 16.59
C GLN A 139 10.08 -4.49 15.59
N GLY A 140 9.71 -3.25 15.91
CA GLY A 140 9.11 -2.39 14.91
C GLY A 140 10.13 -1.98 13.87
N LYS A 141 9.61 -1.67 12.68
CA LYS A 141 10.36 -1.20 11.53
C LYS A 141 10.36 0.32 11.53
N ARG A 142 11.54 0.88 11.35
CA ARG A 142 11.75 2.33 11.27
C ARG A 142 11.17 2.87 9.96
N LEU A 143 10.57 4.05 10.04
CA LEU A 143 10.23 4.87 8.88
C LEU A 143 11.22 6.03 8.76
N ASN A 144 11.98 6.10 7.67
CA ASN A 144 12.68 7.34 7.29
C ASN A 144 11.73 8.13 6.40
N CYS A 145 11.41 9.35 6.82
CA CYS A 145 10.40 10.19 6.17
C CYS A 145 11.08 11.45 5.66
N THR A 146 11.09 11.69 4.36
CA THR A 146 11.74 12.87 3.78
C THR A 146 10.71 13.94 3.44
N GLY A 147 11.08 15.20 3.65
CA GLY A 147 10.29 16.36 3.24
C GLY A 147 10.27 16.55 1.72
N LEU A 148 9.75 17.69 1.26
CA LEU A 148 9.68 18.04 -0.16
C LEU A 148 11.06 18.25 -0.80
N ASP A 149 12.04 18.64 0.00
CA ASP A 149 13.42 18.84 -0.39
C ASP A 149 14.18 17.52 -0.58
N GLY A 150 13.68 16.41 -0.01
CA GLY A 150 14.24 15.08 -0.16
C GLY A 150 15.58 14.85 0.56
N THR A 151 16.09 15.82 1.32
CA THR A 151 17.46 15.77 1.85
C THR A 151 17.56 15.32 3.30
N ALA A 152 16.65 15.80 4.16
CA ALA A 152 16.65 15.51 5.57
C ALA A 152 15.46 14.63 5.98
N ASP A 153 15.74 13.74 6.93
CA ASP A 153 14.72 12.95 7.61
C ASP A 153 13.93 13.86 8.56
N VAL A 154 12.62 13.91 8.38
CA VAL A 154 11.69 14.72 9.16
C VAL A 154 11.48 14.03 10.50
N GLY A 155 12.00 14.66 11.55
CA GLY A 155 11.95 14.13 12.90
C GLY A 155 10.54 14.06 13.48
N ASP A 156 10.43 13.38 14.63
CA ASP A 156 9.14 13.14 15.29
C ASP A 156 8.38 14.43 15.63
N LEU A 157 9.06 15.55 15.94
CA LEU A 157 8.44 16.84 16.25
C LEU A 157 7.68 17.48 15.08
N ASP A 158 8.20 17.32 13.87
CA ASP A 158 7.56 17.86 12.66
C ASP A 158 6.45 16.94 12.15
N ARG A 159 6.68 15.62 12.15
CA ARG A 159 5.63 14.61 11.89
C ARG A 159 4.48 14.70 12.89
N ALA A 160 4.76 15.16 14.08
CA ALA A 160 3.77 15.45 15.11
C ALA A 160 2.71 16.48 14.67
N LYS A 161 2.99 17.31 13.66
CA LYS A 161 2.04 18.29 13.10
C LYS A 161 1.00 17.64 12.18
N ALA A 162 1.26 16.42 11.70
CA ALA A 162 0.31 15.69 10.88
C ALA A 162 -0.87 15.19 11.72
N THR A 163 -2.04 15.21 11.09
CA THR A 163 -3.31 14.69 11.63
C THR A 163 -3.77 13.45 10.84
N TRP A 164 -3.20 13.27 9.66
CA TRP A 164 -3.51 12.16 8.76
C TRP A 164 -2.21 11.46 8.36
N VAL A 165 -2.26 10.13 8.28
CA VAL A 165 -1.26 9.33 7.60
C VAL A 165 -1.94 8.49 6.52
N HIS A 166 -1.52 8.68 5.28
CA HIS A 166 -1.95 7.86 4.16
C HIS A 166 -0.95 6.73 3.94
N LEU A 167 -1.42 5.50 3.88
CA LEU A 167 -0.61 4.31 3.69
C LEU A 167 -0.78 3.77 2.27
N ALA A 168 0.32 3.61 1.54
CA ALA A 168 0.34 2.89 0.28
C ALA A 168 1.07 1.56 0.47
N VAL A 169 0.72 0.57 -0.34
CA VAL A 169 1.42 -0.72 -0.37
C VAL A 169 1.92 -1.00 -1.77
N THR A 170 3.08 -1.62 -1.85
CA THR A 170 3.63 -2.12 -3.11
C THR A 170 4.16 -3.51 -2.87
N VAL A 171 3.82 -4.44 -3.76
CA VAL A 171 4.36 -5.78 -3.75
C VAL A 171 5.38 -5.90 -4.87
N LEU A 172 6.59 -6.31 -4.51
CA LEU A 172 7.71 -6.51 -5.43
C LEU A 172 8.01 -8.01 -5.53
N PRO A 173 7.81 -8.62 -6.70
CA PRO A 173 8.18 -10.01 -6.96
C PRO A 173 9.66 -10.29 -6.68
N THR A 174 9.97 -11.57 -6.50
CA THR A 174 11.35 -12.04 -6.33
C THR A 174 12.09 -11.89 -7.67
N GLY A 175 12.88 -10.83 -7.81
CA GLY A 175 13.64 -10.51 -9.02
C GLY A 175 13.16 -9.29 -9.83
N GLY A 176 12.24 -8.48 -9.29
CA GLY A 176 11.80 -7.22 -9.89
C GLY A 176 11.29 -6.21 -8.88
#